data_AF-A0A937TVX8-F1
#
_entry.id   AF-A0A937TVX8-F1
#
_cell.length_a   1.000
_cell.length_b   1.000
_cell.length_c   1.000
_cell.angle_alpha   90.00
_cell.angle_beta   90.00
_cell.angle_gamma   90.00
#
_symmetry.space_group_name_H-M   'P 1'
#
loop_
_entity.id
_entity.type
_entity.pdbx_description
1 polymer ?
#
loop_
_entity_poly.entity_id
_entity_poly.type
_entity_poly.pdbx_seq_one_letter_code
_entity_poly.pdbx_strand_id
1 'polypeptide(L)'
;MQPLSKGFYLGSYVGGIVAMLLLMVIGFALIANEEEAGMAFIFLGYLPMIYSVIVVCVLIYKMWSAIQGPTARSTPGKALGFLFIPFYNFYWIFMAFWGWTKDYNALANQRGMTQRAPEGLALAMCIMTLCGIIPFLGYLIALVNIVVTVAFYNSAINCVNALAAAPAEMEVEASI
;
A
#
# COMPACT_ATOMS: atom_id res chain seq x y z
N MET A 1 14.29 -3.84 13.65
CA MET A 1 13.70 -2.88 12.69
C MET A 1 13.06 -1.74 13.45
N GLN A 2 13.14 -0.50 12.97
CA GLN A 2 12.40 0.61 13.59
C GLN A 2 10.89 0.48 13.28
N PRO A 3 10.00 0.82 14.23
CA PRO A 3 8.57 0.78 14.02
C PRO A 3 8.15 1.76 12.91
N LEU A 4 7.17 1.35 12.11
CA LEU A 4 6.58 2.15 11.04
C LEU A 4 5.53 3.11 11.61
N SER A 5 5.61 4.38 11.20
CA SER A 5 4.64 5.43 11.57
C SER A 5 3.38 5.35 10.72
N LYS A 6 2.24 5.05 11.34
CA LYS A 6 0.92 5.05 10.66
C LYS A 6 0.57 6.41 10.08
N GLY A 7 0.75 7.47 10.87
CA GLY A 7 0.40 8.83 10.47
C GLY A 7 1.16 9.28 9.22
N PHE A 8 2.44 8.90 9.13
CA PHE A 8 3.24 9.18 7.94
C PHE A 8 2.71 8.43 6.71
N TYR A 9 2.65 7.09 6.76
CA TYR A 9 2.29 6.30 5.57
C TYR A 9 0.84 6.51 5.12
N LEU A 10 -0.12 6.48 6.06
CA LEU A 10 -1.54 6.65 5.75
C LEU A 10 -1.86 8.12 5.42
N GLY A 11 -1.25 9.06 6.14
CA GLY A 11 -1.41 10.49 5.90
C GLY A 11 -0.84 10.91 4.55
N SER A 12 0.35 10.42 4.17
CA SER A 12 0.90 10.69 2.84
C SER A 12 0.04 10.11 1.72
N TYR A 13 -0.45 8.87 1.88
CA TYR A 13 -1.30 8.23 0.87
C TYR A 13 -2.64 8.97 0.70
N VAL A 14 -3.38 9.20 1.78
CA VAL A 14 -4.68 9.90 1.73
C VAL A 14 -4.49 11.37 1.35
N GLY A 15 -3.50 12.04 1.94
CA GLY A 15 -3.22 13.45 1.69
C GLY A 15 -2.86 13.72 0.23
N GLY A 16 -2.06 12.86 -0.41
CA GLY A 16 -1.75 13.04 -1.82
C GLY A 16 -2.92 12.76 -2.75
N ILE A 17 -3.80 11.80 -2.43
CA ILE A 17 -5.05 11.60 -3.18
C ILE A 17 -5.97 12.81 -3.06
N VAL A 18 -6.17 13.32 -1.84
CA VAL A 18 -7.00 14.50 -1.60
C VAL A 18 -6.42 15.72 -2.33
N ALA A 19 -5.11 15.95 -2.25
CA ALA A 19 -4.45 17.04 -2.95
C ALA A 19 -4.58 16.92 -4.48
N MET A 20 -4.42 15.72 -5.03
CA MET A 20 -4.65 15.44 -6.45
C MET A 20 -6.08 15.77 -6.86
N LEU A 21 -7.08 15.26 -6.13
CA LEU A 21 -8.49 15.50 -6.43
C LEU A 21 -8.85 16.99 -6.35
N LEU A 22 -8.35 17.71 -5.33
CA LEU A 22 -8.56 19.15 -5.21
C LEU A 22 -7.97 19.91 -6.39
N LEU A 23 -6.73 19.61 -6.79
CA LEU A 23 -6.07 20.25 -7.93
C LEU A 23 -6.78 19.92 -9.25
N MET A 24 -7.30 18.71 -9.41
CA MET A 24 -8.11 18.34 -10.58
C MET A 24 -9.43 19.10 -10.62
N VAL A 25 -10.15 19.21 -9.50
CA VAL A 25 -11.40 19.98 -9.42
C VAL A 25 -11.16 21.45 -9.77
N ILE A 26 -10.08 22.05 -9.24
CA ILE A 26 -9.67 23.42 -9.58
C ILE A 26 -9.34 23.52 -11.07
N GLY A 27 -8.55 22.58 -11.61
CA GLY A 27 -8.18 22.56 -13.02
C GLY A 27 -9.38 22.49 -13.96
N PHE A 28 -10.34 21.60 -13.68
CA PHE A 28 -11.59 21.50 -14.45
C PHE A 28 -12.45 22.75 -14.31
N ALA A 29 -12.55 23.34 -13.11
CA ALA A 29 -13.29 24.57 -12.90
C ALA A 29 -12.67 25.73 -13.71
N LEU A 30 -11.35 25.85 -13.75
CA LEU A 30 -10.65 26.86 -14.55
C LEU A 30 -10.88 26.66 -16.06
N ILE A 31 -10.77 25.43 -16.56
CA ILE A 31 -11.08 25.12 -17.97
C ILE A 31 -12.52 25.48 -18.32
N ALA A 32 -13.47 25.20 -17.42
CA ALA A 32 -14.88 25.55 -17.62
C ALA A 32 -15.14 27.07 -17.64
N ASN A 33 -14.23 27.86 -17.07
CA ASN A 33 -14.24 29.33 -17.13
C ASN A 33 -13.30 29.88 -18.22
N GLU A 34 -12.87 29.04 -19.17
CA GLU A 34 -11.97 29.40 -20.28
C GLU A 34 -10.58 29.93 -19.83
N GLU A 35 -10.16 29.61 -18.61
CA GLU A 35 -8.87 30.01 -18.06
C GLU A 35 -7.75 29.07 -18.53
N GLU A 36 -6.72 29.62 -19.18
CA GLU A 36 -5.57 28.86 -19.72
C GLU A 36 -4.80 28.07 -18.64
N ALA A 37 -4.85 28.55 -17.39
CA ALA A 37 -4.17 27.93 -16.26
C ALA A 37 -4.74 26.54 -15.89
N GLY A 38 -5.96 26.20 -16.31
CA GLY A 38 -6.62 24.98 -15.87
C GLY A 38 -5.87 23.68 -16.20
N MET A 39 -5.23 23.62 -17.38
CA MET A 39 -4.38 22.48 -17.75
C MET A 39 -3.15 22.34 -16.83
N ALA A 40 -2.55 23.46 -16.41
CA ALA A 40 -1.40 23.44 -15.50
C ALA A 40 -1.79 22.85 -14.13
N PHE A 41 -2.98 23.17 -13.61
CA PHE A 41 -3.48 22.58 -12.36
C PHE A 41 -3.72 21.07 -12.45
N ILE A 42 -4.21 20.58 -13.60
CA ILE A 42 -4.34 19.14 -13.85
C ILE A 42 -2.96 18.45 -13.78
N PHE A 43 -1.95 19.01 -14.46
CA PHE A 43 -0.59 18.45 -14.42
C PHE A 43 0.04 18.52 -13.03
N LEU A 44 -0.14 19.63 -12.31
CA LEU A 44 0.33 19.79 -10.93
C LEU A 44 -0.32 18.77 -9.98
N GLY A 45 -1.57 18.38 -10.24
CA GLY A 45 -2.28 17.33 -9.51
C GLY A 45 -1.56 15.97 -9.48
N TYR A 46 -0.73 15.67 -10.47
CA TYR A 46 0.05 14.42 -10.47
C TYR A 46 1.25 14.44 -9.53
N LEU A 47 1.76 15.60 -9.10
CA LEU A 47 2.94 15.67 -8.23
C LEU A 47 2.68 15.09 -6.82
N PRO A 48 1.59 15.44 -6.11
CA PRO A 48 1.24 14.78 -4.84
C PRO A 48 1.00 13.27 -4.99
N MET A 49 0.45 12.86 -6.14
CA MET A 49 0.22 11.44 -6.44
C MET A 49 1.54 10.68 -6.60
N ILE A 50 2.50 11.23 -7.36
CA ILE A 50 3.84 10.66 -7.52
C ILE A 50 4.53 10.52 -6.16
N TYR A 51 4.47 11.55 -5.31
CA TYR A 51 4.98 11.49 -3.94
C TYR A 51 4.35 10.34 -3.15
N SER A 52 3.02 10.19 -3.23
CA SER A 52 2.28 9.12 -2.54
C SER A 52 2.70 7.74 -3.02
N VAL A 53 2.88 7.57 -4.33
CA VAL A 53 3.38 6.32 -4.92
C VAL A 53 4.75 5.98 -4.35
N ILE A 54 5.68 6.93 -4.27
CA ILE A 54 7.01 6.70 -3.69
C ILE A 54 6.91 6.23 -2.24
N VAL A 55 6.07 6.88 -1.42
CA VAL A 55 5.87 6.50 -0.02
C VAL A 55 5.30 5.07 0.11
N VAL A 56 4.35 4.71 -0.76
CA VAL A 56 3.78 3.35 -0.82
C VAL A 56 4.83 2.33 -1.29
N CYS A 57 5.67 2.66 -2.26
CA CYS A 57 6.78 1.81 -2.69
C CYS A 57 7.73 1.49 -1.54
N VAL A 58 8.08 2.50 -0.73
CA VAL A 58 8.88 2.32 0.49
C VAL A 58 8.16 1.42 1.48
N LEU A 59 6.84 1.60 1.69
CA LEU A 59 6.06 0.76 2.58
C LEU A 59 6.10 -0.72 2.12
N ILE A 60 5.86 -0.99 0.85
CA ILE A 60 5.89 -2.34 0.27
C ILE A 60 7.28 -2.97 0.46
N TYR A 61 8.35 -2.21 0.18
CA TYR A 61 9.71 -2.69 0.40
C TYR A 61 9.93 -3.07 1.87
N LYS A 62 9.47 -2.25 2.81
CA LYS A 62 9.61 -2.52 4.25
C LYS A 62 8.76 -3.72 4.70
N MET A 63 7.54 -3.84 4.20
CA MET A 63 6.66 -4.99 4.46
C MET A 63 7.36 -6.31 4.08
N TRP A 64 7.91 -6.37 2.87
CA TRP A 64 8.62 -7.57 2.41
C TRP A 64 9.94 -7.79 3.13
N SER A 65 10.67 -6.71 3.46
CA SER A 65 11.91 -6.82 4.24
C SER A 65 11.67 -7.42 5.63
N ALA A 66 10.52 -7.14 6.25
CA ALA A 66 10.20 -7.59 7.60
C ALA A 66 9.95 -9.11 7.71
N ILE A 67 9.56 -9.75 6.61
CA ILE A 67 9.20 -11.17 6.58
C ILE A 67 10.26 -12.03 5.89
N GLN A 68 11.45 -11.50 5.62
CA GLN A 68 12.53 -12.27 5.00
C GLN A 68 12.91 -13.47 5.87
N GLY A 69 13.11 -14.62 5.24
CA GLY A 69 13.37 -15.89 5.92
C GLY A 69 12.86 -17.09 5.09
N PRO A 70 12.79 -18.28 5.70
CA PRO A 70 12.43 -19.52 4.99
C PRO A 70 11.03 -19.52 4.38
N THR A 71 10.11 -18.71 4.91
CA THR A 71 8.71 -18.64 4.45
C THR A 71 8.49 -17.60 3.35
N ALA A 72 9.48 -16.75 3.04
CA ALA A 72 9.33 -15.66 2.09
C ALA A 72 9.39 -16.18 0.65
N ARG A 73 8.30 -16.00 -0.11
CA ARG A 73 8.25 -16.39 -1.53
C ARG A 73 8.98 -15.41 -2.46
N SER A 74 9.31 -14.22 -1.97
CA SER A 74 9.89 -13.14 -2.77
C SER A 74 10.82 -12.27 -1.93
N THR A 75 11.76 -11.61 -2.62
CA THR A 75 12.64 -10.60 -2.02
C THR A 75 11.98 -9.22 -2.09
N PRO A 76 12.38 -8.26 -1.22
CA PRO A 76 11.75 -6.94 -1.19
C PRO A 76 11.89 -6.19 -2.52
N GLY A 77 13.06 -6.31 -3.15
CA GLY A 77 13.33 -5.73 -4.46
C GLY A 77 12.45 -6.32 -5.57
N LYS A 78 12.25 -7.65 -5.60
CA LYS A 78 11.37 -8.30 -6.59
C LYS A 78 9.90 -7.97 -6.34
N ALA A 79 9.49 -8.00 -5.08
CA ALA A 79 8.12 -7.70 -4.69
C ALA A 79 7.68 -6.30 -5.14
N LEU A 80 8.54 -5.30 -4.97
CA LEU A 80 8.30 -3.94 -5.46
C LEU A 80 8.54 -3.80 -6.96
N GLY A 81 9.70 -4.23 -7.46
CA GLY A 81 10.15 -3.95 -8.83
C GLY A 81 9.22 -4.51 -9.91
N PHE A 82 8.66 -5.70 -9.67
CA PHE A 82 7.78 -6.35 -10.65
C PHE A 82 6.38 -5.71 -10.75
N LEU A 83 6.01 -4.83 -9.81
CA LEU A 83 4.80 -3.99 -9.94
C LEU A 83 4.93 -2.94 -11.06
N PHE A 84 6.15 -2.62 -11.49
CA PHE A 84 6.42 -1.65 -12.55
C PHE A 84 6.55 -2.29 -13.94
N ILE A 85 6.51 -3.62 -14.05
CA ILE A 85 6.58 -4.31 -15.34
C ILE A 85 5.19 -4.27 -15.98
N PRO A 86 5.02 -3.63 -17.14
CA PRO A 86 3.72 -3.55 -17.81
C PRO A 86 3.13 -4.94 -18.06
N PHE A 87 1.81 -5.07 -17.89
CA PHE A 87 1.00 -6.29 -18.00
C PHE A 87 1.30 -7.37 -16.95
N TYR A 88 2.57 -7.61 -16.65
CA TYR A 88 2.96 -8.53 -15.58
C TYR A 88 2.50 -8.04 -14.21
N ASN A 89 2.45 -6.72 -14.00
CA ASN A 89 1.94 -6.08 -12.81
C ASN A 89 0.49 -6.50 -12.46
N PHE A 90 -0.35 -6.85 -13.43
CA PHE A 90 -1.73 -7.29 -13.18
C PHE A 90 -1.80 -8.63 -12.43
N TYR A 91 -0.89 -9.54 -12.76
CA TYR A 91 -0.71 -10.77 -11.99
C TYR A 91 0.05 -10.47 -10.69
N TRP A 92 1.11 -9.67 -10.79
CA TRP A 92 2.06 -9.49 -9.70
C TRP A 92 1.49 -8.73 -8.50
N ILE A 93 0.47 -7.90 -8.70
CA ILE A 93 -0.22 -7.22 -7.59
C ILE A 93 -0.73 -8.22 -6.54
N PHE A 94 -1.25 -9.37 -6.96
CA PHE A 94 -1.68 -10.42 -6.03
C PHE A 94 -0.50 -11.02 -5.27
N MET A 95 0.63 -11.24 -5.94
CA MET A 95 1.84 -11.74 -5.30
C MET A 95 2.38 -10.75 -4.29
N ALA A 96 2.44 -9.46 -4.64
CA ALA A 96 3.02 -8.41 -3.81
C ALA A 96 2.21 -8.12 -2.54
N PHE A 97 0.88 -8.22 -2.59
CA PHE A 97 0.01 -7.88 -1.46
C PHE A 97 -0.63 -9.10 -0.80
N TRP A 98 -1.40 -9.90 -1.54
CA TRP A 98 -2.04 -11.08 -0.98
C TRP A 98 -1.03 -12.19 -0.67
N GLY A 99 -0.03 -12.40 -1.54
CA GLY A 99 1.09 -13.31 -1.26
C GLY A 99 1.85 -12.92 0.01
N TRP A 100 2.06 -11.62 0.23
CA TRP A 100 2.67 -11.12 1.46
C TRP A 100 1.86 -11.50 2.70
N THR A 101 0.52 -11.36 2.66
CA THR A 101 -0.33 -11.73 3.83
C THR A 101 -0.20 -13.20 4.21
N LYS A 102 -0.08 -14.09 3.22
CA LYS A 102 0.10 -15.52 3.45
C LYS A 102 1.44 -15.83 4.08
N ASP A 103 2.51 -15.25 3.57
CA ASP A 103 3.87 -15.47 4.07
C ASP A 103 4.04 -14.88 5.48
N TYR A 104 3.44 -13.71 5.73
CA TYR A 104 3.33 -13.14 7.07
C TYR A 104 2.59 -14.07 8.01
N ASN A 105 1.41 -14.57 7.64
CA ASN A 105 0.60 -15.45 8.50
C ASN A 105 1.31 -16.78 8.77
N ALA A 106 2.02 -17.33 7.80
CA ALA A 106 2.86 -18.52 7.99
C ALA A 106 3.99 -18.26 8.98
N LEU A 107 4.69 -17.13 8.86
CA LEU A 107 5.74 -16.73 9.81
C LEU A 107 5.16 -16.48 11.21
N ALA A 108 4.04 -15.77 11.30
CA ALA A 108 3.34 -15.51 12.55
C ALA A 108 2.90 -16.82 13.23
N ASN A 109 2.44 -17.82 12.46
CA ASN A 109 2.15 -19.16 12.99
C ASN A 109 3.38 -19.82 13.59
N GLN A 110 4.51 -19.80 12.88
CA GLN A 110 5.76 -20.40 13.37
C GLN A 110 6.27 -19.70 14.64
N ARG A 111 6.01 -18.41 14.79
CA ARG A 111 6.39 -17.60 15.96
C ARG A 111 5.33 -17.52 17.05
N GLY A 112 4.21 -18.23 16.93
CA GLY A 112 3.12 -18.18 17.92
C GLY A 112 2.43 -16.81 18.05
N MET A 113 2.55 -15.94 17.04
CA MET A 113 2.00 -14.58 17.08
C MET A 113 0.47 -14.58 16.88
N THR A 114 -0.21 -13.69 17.62
CA THR A 114 -1.67 -13.51 17.51
C THR A 114 -2.06 -12.54 16.41
N GLN A 115 -1.22 -11.53 16.12
CA GLN A 115 -1.46 -10.56 15.06
C GLN A 115 -1.46 -11.26 13.69
N ARG A 116 -2.54 -11.06 12.91
CA ARG A 116 -2.70 -11.62 11.57
C ARG A 116 -2.85 -10.56 10.51
N ALA A 117 -2.32 -10.87 9.33
CA ALA A 117 -2.52 -10.06 8.14
C ALA A 117 -3.86 -10.46 7.46
N PRO A 118 -4.70 -9.49 7.07
CA PRO A 118 -6.04 -9.75 6.57
C PRO A 118 -6.02 -10.14 5.10
N GLU A 119 -5.96 -11.44 4.82
CA GLU A 119 -5.87 -11.98 3.45
C GLU A 119 -7.03 -11.54 2.56
N GLY A 120 -8.25 -11.52 3.11
CA GLY A 120 -9.46 -11.10 2.38
C GLY A 120 -9.41 -9.63 1.97
N LEU A 121 -8.89 -8.74 2.82
CA LEU A 121 -8.73 -7.32 2.48
C LEU A 121 -7.67 -7.12 1.40
N ALA A 122 -6.55 -7.84 1.48
CA ALA A 122 -5.51 -7.78 0.46
C ALA A 122 -6.04 -8.26 -0.90
N LEU A 123 -6.78 -9.37 -0.91
CA LEU A 123 -7.38 -9.91 -2.13
C LEU A 123 -8.41 -8.94 -2.73
N ALA A 124 -9.32 -8.41 -1.91
CA ALA A 124 -10.31 -7.42 -2.34
C ALA A 124 -9.64 -6.18 -2.95
N MET A 125 -8.61 -5.64 -2.28
CA MET A 125 -7.81 -4.51 -2.77
C MET A 125 -7.20 -4.81 -4.14
N CYS A 126 -6.60 -5.99 -4.33
CA CYS A 126 -6.03 -6.38 -5.62
C CYS A 126 -7.10 -6.43 -6.72
N ILE A 127 -8.24 -7.09 -6.48
CA ILE A 127 -9.34 -7.19 -7.44
C ILE A 127 -9.87 -5.80 -7.80
N MET A 128 -10.17 -4.97 -6.80
CA MET A 128 -10.69 -3.62 -7.01
C MET A 128 -9.72 -2.72 -7.78
N THR A 129 -8.42 -2.85 -7.51
CA THR A 129 -7.38 -2.11 -8.25
C THR A 129 -7.40 -2.47 -9.74
N LEU A 130 -7.57 -3.75 -10.08
CA LEU A 130 -7.67 -4.19 -11.49
C LEU A 130 -9.00 -3.79 -12.13
N CYS A 131 -10.11 -3.88 -11.39
CA CYS A 131 -11.41 -3.42 -11.88
C CYS A 131 -11.46 -1.90 -12.11
N GLY A 132 -10.52 -1.14 -11.51
CA GLY A 132 -10.34 0.30 -11.77
C GLY A 132 -10.05 0.66 -13.22
N ILE A 133 -9.62 -0.30 -14.06
CA ILE A 133 -9.36 -0.10 -15.49
C ILE A 133 -10.67 0.09 -16.29
N ILE A 134 -11.81 -0.37 -15.77
CA ILE A 134 -13.10 -0.30 -16.45
C ILE A 134 -13.56 1.16 -16.53
N PRO A 135 -13.82 1.73 -17.73
CA PRO A 135 -14.29 3.11 -17.86
C PRO A 135 -15.57 3.37 -17.05
N PHE A 136 -15.67 4.55 -16.43
CA PHE A 136 -16.78 5.03 -15.59
C PHE A 136 -16.98 4.23 -14.29
N LEU A 137 -17.20 2.91 -14.37
CA LEU A 137 -17.34 2.04 -13.22
C LEU A 137 -16.07 2.02 -12.36
N GLY A 138 -14.91 2.12 -12.99
CA GLY A 138 -13.61 2.16 -12.32
C GLY A 138 -13.46 3.35 -11.38
N TYR A 139 -14.10 4.49 -11.63
CA TYR A 139 -14.05 5.64 -10.72
C TYR A 139 -14.79 5.35 -9.40
N LEU A 140 -15.97 4.75 -9.47
CA LEU A 140 -16.72 4.36 -8.28
C LEU A 140 -15.98 3.28 -7.49
N ILE A 141 -15.42 2.28 -8.18
CA ILE A 141 -14.60 1.24 -7.57
C ILE A 141 -13.36 1.85 -6.91
N ALA A 142 -12.69 2.80 -7.56
CA ALA A 142 -11.51 3.47 -7.02
C ALA A 142 -11.82 4.19 -5.71
N LEU A 143 -12.96 4.89 -5.60
CA LEU A 143 -13.36 5.57 -4.36
C LEU A 143 -13.52 4.59 -3.19
N VAL A 144 -14.17 3.45 -3.43
CA VAL A 144 -14.31 2.40 -2.40
C VAL A 144 -12.95 1.75 -2.09
N ASN A 145 -12.12 1.54 -3.11
CA ASN A 145 -10.81 0.92 -2.96
C ASN A 145 -9.84 1.74 -2.11
N ILE A 146 -10.00 3.07 -2.03
CA ILE A 146 -9.21 3.93 -1.11
C ILE A 146 -9.40 3.44 0.33
N VAL A 147 -10.64 3.20 0.76
CA VAL A 147 -10.94 2.76 2.13
C VAL A 147 -10.35 1.38 2.40
N VAL A 148 -10.51 0.44 1.45
CA VAL A 148 -9.96 -0.92 1.54
C VAL A 148 -8.43 -0.90 1.62
N THR A 149 -7.79 -0.06 0.80
CA THR A 149 -6.33 0.10 0.78
C THR A 149 -5.80 0.68 2.08
N VAL A 150 -6.46 1.72 2.62
CA VAL A 150 -6.09 2.32 3.92
C VAL A 150 -6.25 1.30 5.05
N ALA A 151 -7.34 0.54 5.07
CA ALA A 151 -7.56 -0.50 6.07
C ALA A 151 -6.48 -1.60 5.98
N PHE A 152 -6.14 -2.03 4.75
CA PHE A 152 -5.07 -2.99 4.52
C PHE A 152 -3.71 -2.46 4.98
N TYR A 153 -3.31 -1.25 4.58
CA TYR A 153 -2.02 -0.66 4.99
C TYR A 153 -1.93 -0.44 6.49
N ASN A 154 -3.00 0.00 7.15
CA ASN A 154 -3.04 0.11 8.60
C ASN A 154 -2.77 -1.26 9.27
N SER A 155 -3.43 -2.32 8.78
CA SER A 155 -3.20 -3.67 9.28
C SER A 155 -1.80 -4.20 8.98
N ALA A 156 -1.27 -3.94 7.78
CA ALA A 156 0.07 -4.35 7.38
C ALA A 156 1.15 -3.66 8.25
N ILE A 157 0.96 -2.37 8.56
CA ILE A 157 1.82 -1.63 9.48
C ILE A 157 1.79 -2.23 10.89
N ASN A 158 0.60 -2.58 11.41
CA ASN A 158 0.50 -3.27 12.71
C ASN A 158 1.26 -4.60 12.69
N CYS A 159 1.11 -5.37 11.62
CA CYS A 159 1.76 -6.67 11.44
C CYS A 159 3.30 -6.54 11.45
N VAL A 160 3.83 -5.58 10.70
CA VAL A 160 5.29 -5.30 10.66
C VAL A 160 5.79 -4.80 12.02
N ASN A 161 5.04 -3.94 12.69
CA ASN A 161 5.41 -3.42 14.01
C ASN A 161 5.39 -4.53 15.07
N ALA A 162 4.44 -5.46 15.01
CA ALA A 162 4.39 -6.62 15.89
C ALA A 162 5.63 -7.53 15.70
N LEU A 163 6.09 -7.71 14.45
CA LEU A 163 7.34 -8.44 14.17
C LEU A 163 8.58 -7.72 14.69
N ALA A 164 8.56 -6.40 14.81
CA ALA A 164 9.67 -5.65 15.38
C ALA A 164 9.69 -5.72 16.92
N ALA A 165 8.54 -5.93 17.56
CA ALA A 165 8.40 -6.05 19.02
C ALA A 165 8.72 -7.48 19.53
N ALA A 166 8.28 -8.53 18.84
CA ALA A 166 8.44 -9.92 19.26
C ALA A 166 9.90 -10.38 19.53
N PRO A 167 10.95 -9.91 18.80
CA PRO A 167 12.35 -10.25 19.12
C PRO A 167 12.80 -9.76 20.50
N ALA A 168 12.23 -8.65 21.00
CA ALA A 168 12.60 -8.09 22.30
C ALA A 168 12.00 -8.88 23.48
N GLU A 169 10.87 -9.55 23.29
CA GLU A 169 10.19 -10.32 24.36
C GLU A 169 10.86 -11.67 24.60
N MET A 170 11.32 -12.36 23.55
CA MET A 170 12.01 -13.65 23.68
C MET A 170 13.40 -13.54 24.32
N GLU A 171 14.12 -12.42 24.15
CA GLU A 171 15.40 -12.20 24.84
C GLU A 171 15.23 -11.90 26.34
N VAL A 172 14.11 -11.29 26.72
CA VAL A 172 13.76 -11.02 28.13
C VAL A 172 13.29 -12.30 28.84
N GLU A 173 12.49 -13.15 28.20
CA GLU A 173 12.11 -14.45 28.80
C GLU A 173 13.29 -15.42 28.94
N ALA A 174 14.28 -15.37 28.05
CA ALA A 174 15.48 -16.21 28.14
C ALA A 174 16.49 -15.76 29.22
N SER A 175 16.28 -14.60 29.85
CA SER A 175 17.16 -14.03 30.88
C SER A 175 16.56 -14.02 32.30
N ILE A 176 15.39 -14.64 32.47
CA ILE A 176 14.70 -14.87 33.76
C ILE A 176 14.79 -16.36 34.11
#